data_AF-A0A820PRH0-F1
#
_entry.id   AF-A0A820PRH0-F1
#
_cell.length_a   1.000
_cell.length_b   1.000
_cell.length_c   1.000
_cell.angle_alpha   90.00
_cell.angle_beta   90.00
_cell.angle_gamma   90.00
#
_symmetry.space_group_name_H-M   'P 1'
#
loop_
_entity.id
_entity.type
_entity.pdbx_description
1 polymer ?
#
loop_
_entity_poly.entity_id
_entity_poly.type
_entity_poly.pdbx_seq_one_letter_code
_entity_poly.pdbx_strand_id
1 'polypeptide(L)'
;FFPPNTTSKLQPLDQGVIKSFKCYYRQQLVKHVISRCTVATSTDEIFITVMDAVYWINDAWKSVTQSTINNAFKVAGFIHTNNQVTTDDLSILKINHINIGGQRFSANEFIEIDTNIPVFNEWKDIDNHSIIVNDESENKTKTNHYDEDDDIPAETPPQLIEVLEMVKRLHLFAAIQQPQLHTVISRLDSQLTQLYIDSKGTKQTKIDDSFHKN
;
A
#
# COMPACT_ATOMS: atom_id res chain seq x y z
N PHE A 1 -7.60 -11.25 -32.11
CA PHE A 1 -7.28 -10.10 -31.25
C PHE A 1 -8.57 -9.63 -30.59
N PHE A 2 -8.53 -9.25 -29.30
CA PHE A 2 -9.68 -8.65 -28.63
C PHE A 2 -9.86 -7.20 -29.11
N PRO A 3 -11.10 -6.68 -29.22
CA PRO A 3 -11.32 -5.30 -29.56
C PRO A 3 -10.79 -4.38 -28.43
N PRO A 4 -10.34 -3.15 -28.75
CA PRO A 4 -9.93 -2.19 -27.73
C PRO A 4 -11.07 -1.93 -26.73
N ASN A 5 -10.73 -1.75 -25.45
CA ASN A 5 -11.66 -1.52 -24.31
C ASN A 5 -12.59 -2.69 -23.94
N THR A 6 -12.30 -3.91 -24.38
CA THR A 6 -13.13 -5.10 -24.08
C THR A 6 -12.50 -6.07 -23.07
N THR A 7 -11.32 -5.74 -22.56
CA THR A 7 -10.45 -6.65 -21.79
C THR A 7 -11.18 -7.25 -20.60
N SER A 8 -11.75 -6.45 -19.69
CA SER A 8 -12.38 -6.99 -18.48
C SER A 8 -13.61 -7.89 -18.76
N LYS A 9 -14.45 -7.55 -19.74
CA LYS A 9 -15.66 -8.34 -20.05
C LYS A 9 -15.36 -9.70 -20.68
N LEU A 10 -14.27 -9.78 -21.45
CA LEU A 10 -13.89 -10.99 -22.18
C LEU A 10 -12.77 -11.78 -21.50
N GLN A 11 -12.18 -11.28 -20.42
CA GLN A 11 -11.14 -11.98 -19.67
C GLN A 11 -11.77 -12.83 -18.57
N PRO A 12 -11.72 -14.17 -18.65
CA PRO A 12 -12.30 -15.05 -17.62
C PRO A 12 -11.71 -14.81 -16.23
N LEU A 13 -10.45 -14.37 -16.14
CA LEU A 13 -9.82 -14.06 -14.86
C LEU A 13 -10.56 -12.95 -14.10
N ASP A 14 -11.03 -11.92 -14.82
CA ASP A 14 -11.79 -10.80 -14.27
C ASP A 14 -13.26 -11.16 -14.01
N GLN A 15 -13.76 -12.26 -14.57
CA GLN A 15 -15.14 -12.75 -14.38
C GLN A 15 -15.33 -13.61 -13.11
N GLY A 16 -14.49 -13.41 -12.10
CA GLY A 16 -14.68 -13.97 -10.76
C GLY A 16 -13.52 -14.82 -10.24
N VAL A 17 -12.60 -15.28 -11.09
CA VAL A 17 -11.43 -16.07 -10.64
C VAL A 17 -10.54 -15.23 -9.74
N ILE A 18 -10.16 -14.01 -10.17
CA ILE A 18 -9.34 -13.09 -9.36
C ILE A 18 -10.07 -12.70 -8.07
N LYS A 19 -11.37 -12.44 -8.14
CA LYS A 19 -12.17 -12.09 -6.95
C LYS A 19 -12.19 -13.24 -5.93
N SER A 20 -12.40 -14.47 -6.39
CA SER A 20 -12.38 -15.67 -5.56
C SER A 20 -11.00 -15.91 -4.95
N PHE A 21 -9.94 -15.77 -5.75
CA PHE A 21 -8.56 -15.87 -5.27
C PHE A 21 -8.24 -14.83 -4.18
N LYS A 22 -8.53 -13.53 -4.43
CA LYS A 22 -8.33 -12.44 -3.46
C LYS A 22 -9.08 -12.70 -2.16
N CYS A 23 -10.31 -13.21 -2.26
CA CYS A 23 -11.13 -13.60 -1.13
C CYS A 23 -10.43 -14.64 -0.24
N TYR A 24 -9.99 -15.77 -0.81
CA TYR A 24 -9.32 -16.81 -0.04
C TYR A 24 -7.98 -16.35 0.55
N TYR A 25 -7.18 -15.61 -0.21
CA TYR A 25 -5.92 -15.04 0.28
C TYR A 25 -6.15 -14.14 1.49
N ARG A 26 -7.10 -13.21 1.39
CA ARG A 26 -7.43 -12.27 2.46
C ARG A 26 -8.03 -12.93 3.68
N GLN A 27 -8.75 -14.04 3.49
CA GLN A 27 -9.22 -14.85 4.60
C GLN A 27 -8.05 -15.43 5.41
N GLN A 28 -6.98 -15.89 4.77
CA GLN A 28 -5.79 -16.38 5.46
C GLN A 28 -5.06 -15.25 6.19
N LEU A 29 -4.92 -14.09 5.54
CA LEU A 29 -4.34 -12.89 6.15
C LEU A 29 -5.10 -12.51 7.44
N VAL A 30 -6.43 -12.41 7.38
CA VAL A 30 -7.26 -12.04 8.54
C VAL A 30 -7.13 -13.08 9.66
N LYS A 31 -7.15 -14.39 9.33
CA LYS A 31 -6.93 -15.46 10.32
C LYS A 31 -5.57 -15.34 10.99
N HIS A 32 -4.51 -15.08 10.21
CA HIS A 32 -3.17 -14.90 10.74
C HIS A 32 -3.11 -13.72 11.70
N VAL A 33 -3.61 -12.55 11.28
CA VAL A 33 -3.63 -11.34 12.11
C VAL A 33 -4.41 -11.59 13.41
N ILE A 34 -5.60 -12.20 13.35
CA ILE A 34 -6.39 -12.52 14.56
C ILE A 34 -5.61 -13.47 15.47
N SER A 35 -5.01 -14.52 14.92
CA SER A 35 -4.22 -15.49 15.69
C SER A 35 -3.00 -14.84 16.34
N ARG A 36 -2.35 -13.88 15.68
CA ARG A 36 -1.21 -13.15 16.24
C ARG A 36 -1.67 -12.17 17.32
N CYS A 37 -2.76 -11.42 17.10
CA CYS A 37 -3.35 -10.54 18.10
C CYS A 37 -3.71 -11.24 19.41
N THR A 38 -4.05 -12.54 19.38
CA THR A 38 -4.37 -13.27 20.61
C THR A 38 -3.16 -13.59 21.50
N VAL A 39 -1.94 -13.51 20.96
CA VAL A 39 -0.71 -13.92 21.66
C VAL A 39 0.29 -12.77 21.78
N ALA A 40 0.28 -11.83 20.83
CA ALA A 40 1.22 -10.73 20.76
C ALA A 40 1.04 -9.74 21.92
N THR A 41 2.16 -9.24 22.45
CA THR A 41 2.15 -8.21 23.50
C THR A 41 2.21 -6.80 22.95
N SER A 42 2.67 -6.65 21.71
CA SER A 42 2.78 -5.40 20.97
C SER A 42 2.34 -5.57 19.52
N THR A 43 2.01 -4.47 18.85
CA THR A 43 1.66 -4.49 17.41
C THR A 43 2.83 -4.89 16.52
N ASP A 44 4.06 -4.62 16.97
CA ASP A 44 5.29 -4.86 16.21
C ASP A 44 5.60 -6.36 16.07
N GLU A 45 5.02 -7.20 16.94
CA GLU A 45 5.10 -8.66 16.84
C GLU A 45 4.17 -9.25 15.76
N ILE A 46 3.27 -8.43 15.20
CA ILE A 46 2.33 -8.84 14.16
C ILE A 46 2.92 -8.43 12.80
N PHE A 47 3.80 -9.28 12.28
CA PHE A 47 4.37 -9.12 10.95
C PHE A 47 3.98 -10.29 10.04
N ILE A 48 3.92 -10.01 8.75
CA ILE A 48 3.66 -10.98 7.69
C ILE A 48 4.95 -11.16 6.90
N THR A 49 5.45 -12.37 6.80
CA THR A 49 6.64 -12.67 5.99
C THR A 49 6.27 -12.96 4.54
N VAL A 50 7.25 -12.87 3.64
CA VAL A 50 7.08 -13.30 2.24
C VAL A 50 6.71 -14.78 2.16
N MET A 51 7.29 -15.61 3.05
CA MET A 51 6.99 -17.04 3.11
C MET A 51 5.52 -17.30 3.46
N ASP A 52 4.97 -16.56 4.43
CA ASP A 52 3.54 -16.62 4.76
C ASP A 52 2.68 -16.30 3.53
N ALA A 53 3.02 -15.21 2.82
CA ALA A 53 2.30 -14.81 1.62
C ALA A 53 2.36 -15.88 0.51
N VAL A 54 3.51 -16.52 0.29
CA VAL A 54 3.67 -17.60 -0.69
C VAL A 54 2.78 -18.80 -0.33
N TYR A 55 2.75 -19.21 0.94
CA TYR A 55 1.85 -20.28 1.38
C TYR A 55 0.38 -19.91 1.18
N TRP A 56 -0.01 -18.68 1.50
CA TRP A 56 -1.38 -18.22 1.31
C TRP A 56 -1.79 -18.12 -0.15
N ILE A 57 -0.87 -17.74 -1.06
CA ILE A 57 -1.10 -17.76 -2.51
C ILE A 57 -1.40 -19.17 -2.98
N ASN A 58 -0.58 -20.14 -2.56
CA ASN A 58 -0.79 -21.55 -2.90
C ASN A 58 -2.13 -22.07 -2.37
N ASP A 59 -2.45 -21.79 -1.11
CA ASP A 59 -3.69 -22.26 -0.49
C ASP A 59 -4.92 -21.58 -1.07
N ALA A 60 -4.84 -20.28 -1.37
CA ALA A 60 -5.89 -19.53 -2.03
C ALA A 60 -6.16 -20.08 -3.43
N TRP A 61 -5.12 -20.38 -4.21
CA TRP A 61 -5.27 -20.96 -5.53
C TRP A 61 -5.93 -22.34 -5.49
N LYS A 62 -5.49 -23.22 -4.57
CA LYS A 62 -6.12 -24.53 -4.35
C LYS A 62 -7.58 -24.45 -3.92
N SER A 63 -7.96 -23.35 -3.27
CA SER A 63 -9.34 -23.12 -2.81
C SER A 63 -10.26 -22.63 -3.93
N VAL A 64 -9.73 -22.08 -5.03
CA VAL A 64 -10.53 -21.71 -6.20
C VAL A 64 -11.07 -22.97 -6.85
N THR A 65 -12.40 -23.10 -6.84
CA THR A 65 -13.10 -24.29 -7.31
C THR A 65 -13.17 -24.36 -8.85
N GLN A 66 -13.27 -25.58 -9.37
CA GLN A 66 -13.52 -25.79 -10.80
C GLN A 66 -14.84 -25.14 -11.26
N SER A 67 -15.86 -25.10 -10.39
CA SER A 67 -17.13 -24.41 -10.64
C SER A 67 -16.93 -22.90 -10.82
N THR A 68 -16.13 -22.26 -9.96
CA THR A 68 -15.78 -20.83 -10.11
C THR A 68 -15.13 -20.57 -11.46
N ILE A 69 -14.15 -21.39 -11.85
CA ILE A 69 -13.45 -21.25 -13.13
C ILE A 69 -14.43 -21.46 -14.30
N ASN A 70 -15.22 -22.53 -14.28
CA ASN A 70 -16.19 -22.83 -15.34
C ASN A 70 -17.22 -21.70 -15.50
N ASN A 71 -17.72 -21.16 -14.39
CA ASN A 71 -18.67 -20.05 -14.41
C ASN A 71 -18.04 -18.77 -14.98
N ALA A 72 -16.80 -18.47 -14.62
CA ALA A 72 -16.09 -17.31 -15.18
C ALA A 72 -15.89 -17.41 -16.70
N PHE A 73 -15.54 -18.60 -17.21
CA PHE A 73 -15.41 -18.84 -18.66
C PHE A 73 -16.76 -18.81 -19.39
N LYS A 74 -17.85 -19.26 -18.75
CA LYS A 74 -19.22 -19.10 -19.28
C LYS A 74 -19.59 -17.63 -19.42
N VAL A 75 -19.40 -16.84 -18.37
CA VAL A 75 -19.73 -15.40 -18.37
C VAL A 75 -18.88 -14.64 -19.39
N ALA A 76 -17.61 -15.00 -19.55
CA ALA A 76 -16.74 -14.43 -20.58
C ALA A 76 -17.08 -14.89 -22.02
N GLY A 77 -18.10 -15.74 -22.20
CA GLY A 77 -18.63 -16.14 -23.51
C GLY A 77 -17.93 -17.32 -24.17
N PHE A 78 -17.01 -18.01 -23.47
CA PHE A 78 -16.27 -19.14 -24.03
C PHE A 78 -17.08 -20.44 -24.04
N ILE A 79 -18.13 -20.53 -23.22
CA ILE A 79 -18.96 -21.73 -23.07
C ILE A 79 -20.41 -21.36 -23.31
N HIS A 80 -21.00 -21.93 -24.37
CA HIS A 80 -22.41 -21.74 -24.72
C HIS A 80 -23.23 -22.88 -24.11
N THR A 81 -23.75 -22.67 -22.89
CA THR A 81 -24.66 -23.63 -22.23
C THR A 81 -25.91 -22.92 -21.76
N ASN A 82 -27.10 -23.46 -22.09
CA ASN A 82 -28.42 -22.92 -21.69
C ASN A 82 -28.73 -23.02 -20.18
N ASN A 83 -27.77 -23.44 -19.34
CA ASN A 83 -27.95 -23.58 -17.90
C ASN A 83 -27.57 -22.29 -17.19
N GLN A 84 -28.43 -21.86 -16.25
CA GLN A 84 -28.17 -20.70 -15.39
C GLN A 84 -26.85 -20.84 -14.63
N VAL A 85 -26.10 -19.74 -14.55
CA VAL A 85 -24.88 -19.64 -13.74
C VAL A 85 -25.27 -19.84 -12.28
N THR A 86 -24.79 -20.91 -11.65
CA THR A 86 -24.98 -21.13 -10.20
C THR A 86 -24.02 -20.23 -9.43
N THR A 87 -24.55 -19.33 -8.60
CA THR A 87 -23.81 -18.29 -7.87
C THR A 87 -23.20 -18.76 -6.54
N ASP A 88 -23.04 -20.06 -6.32
CA ASP A 88 -22.93 -20.59 -4.96
C ASP A 88 -21.56 -20.43 -4.26
N ASP A 89 -20.45 -20.20 -4.97
CA ASP A 89 -19.13 -20.30 -4.34
C ASP A 89 -18.68 -19.08 -3.51
N LEU A 90 -19.31 -17.90 -3.65
CA LEU A 90 -18.89 -16.71 -2.88
C LEU A 90 -19.68 -16.50 -1.57
N SER A 91 -20.65 -17.37 -1.29
CA SER A 91 -21.42 -17.37 -0.04
C SER A 91 -20.60 -17.83 1.19
N ILE A 92 -19.33 -18.17 1.00
CA ILE A 92 -18.44 -18.78 2.01
C ILE A 92 -17.96 -17.78 3.08
N LEU A 93 -18.07 -16.46 2.85
CA LEU A 93 -17.68 -15.47 3.86
C LEU A 93 -18.87 -15.04 4.72
N LYS A 94 -19.09 -15.75 5.83
CA LYS A 94 -19.90 -15.29 6.98
C LYS A 94 -19.24 -14.15 7.78
N ILE A 95 -18.29 -13.42 7.19
CA ILE A 95 -17.66 -12.27 7.83
C ILE A 95 -18.46 -11.05 7.40
N ASN A 96 -19.55 -10.77 8.10
CA ASN A 96 -20.47 -9.71 7.70
C ASN A 96 -19.77 -8.34 7.66
N HIS A 97 -18.85 -8.07 8.59
CA HIS A 97 -18.07 -6.83 8.64
C HIS A 97 -16.70 -7.01 9.31
N ILE A 98 -15.70 -6.27 8.84
CA ILE A 98 -14.34 -6.20 9.38
C ILE A 98 -14.11 -4.76 9.86
N ASN A 99 -13.57 -4.57 11.08
CA ASN A 99 -13.19 -3.26 11.58
C ASN A 99 -11.67 -3.10 11.52
N ILE A 100 -11.18 -2.15 10.74
CA ILE A 100 -9.75 -1.86 10.59
C ILE A 100 -9.55 -0.37 10.89
N GLY A 101 -8.74 -0.05 11.90
CA GLY A 101 -8.44 1.34 12.26
C GLY A 101 -9.65 2.16 12.69
N GLY A 102 -10.73 1.53 13.20
CA GLY A 102 -11.97 2.19 13.59
C GLY A 102 -12.98 2.37 12.45
N GLN A 103 -12.61 2.03 11.21
CA GLN A 103 -13.51 2.04 10.06
C GLN A 103 -14.08 0.64 9.81
N ARG A 104 -15.41 0.58 9.64
CA ARG A 104 -16.14 -0.66 9.36
C ARG A 104 -16.21 -0.89 7.85
N PHE A 105 -15.67 -2.02 7.41
CA PHE A 105 -15.74 -2.51 6.03
C PHE A 105 -16.67 -3.71 5.96
N SER A 106 -17.41 -3.85 4.87
CA SER A 106 -18.01 -5.13 4.45
C SER A 106 -16.93 -6.08 3.90
N ALA A 107 -17.25 -7.37 3.80
CA ALA A 107 -16.34 -8.34 3.18
C ALA A 107 -15.98 -7.96 1.73
N ASN A 108 -16.95 -7.46 0.94
CA ASN A 108 -16.70 -7.06 -0.45
C ASN A 108 -15.78 -5.83 -0.53
N GLU A 109 -16.03 -4.79 0.26
CA GLU A 109 -15.15 -3.62 0.31
C GLU A 109 -13.74 -4.02 0.74
N PHE A 110 -13.62 -4.92 1.72
CA PHE A 110 -12.33 -5.42 2.13
C PHE A 110 -11.65 -6.27 1.06
N ILE A 111 -12.36 -6.96 0.16
CA ILE A 111 -11.79 -7.72 -0.98
C ILE A 111 -11.38 -6.79 -2.13
N GLU A 112 -12.02 -5.63 -2.24
CA GLU A 112 -11.80 -4.68 -3.34
C GLU A 112 -10.90 -3.50 -2.95
N ILE A 113 -10.34 -3.51 -1.72
CA ILE A 113 -9.51 -2.41 -1.16
C ILE A 113 -8.31 -2.00 -2.03
N ASP A 114 -7.78 -2.93 -2.84
CA ASP A 114 -6.59 -2.75 -3.67
C ASP A 114 -6.92 -2.52 -5.15
N THR A 115 -8.19 -2.40 -5.53
CA THR A 115 -8.60 -2.34 -6.94
C THR A 115 -7.99 -1.14 -7.68
N ASN A 116 -7.77 -0.04 -6.96
CA ASN A 116 -7.19 1.20 -7.50
C ASN A 116 -5.69 1.35 -7.23
N ILE A 117 -5.03 0.31 -6.69
CA ILE A 117 -3.58 0.34 -6.48
C ILE A 117 -2.90 0.05 -7.82
N PRO A 118 -2.03 0.93 -8.33
CA PRO A 118 -1.26 0.67 -9.54
C PRO A 118 -0.42 -0.60 -9.36
N VAL A 119 -0.61 -1.60 -10.22
CA VAL A 119 0.11 -2.88 -10.17
C VAL A 119 1.36 -2.87 -11.05
N PHE A 120 1.49 -1.85 -11.91
CA PHE A 120 2.67 -1.61 -12.73
C PHE A 120 3.31 -0.31 -12.28
N ASN A 121 4.52 -0.41 -11.73
CA ASN A 121 5.45 0.68 -11.85
C ASN A 121 5.98 0.62 -13.29
N GLU A 122 5.98 1.73 -14.02
CA GLU A 122 6.87 1.86 -15.17
C GLU A 122 8.29 1.68 -14.63
N TRP A 123 8.81 0.46 -14.68
CA TRP A 123 10.23 0.23 -14.52
C TRP A 123 10.84 0.94 -15.70
N LYS A 124 11.31 2.18 -15.48
CA LYS A 124 12.36 2.69 -16.34
C LYS A 124 13.46 1.67 -16.20
N ASP A 125 13.77 0.98 -17.29
CA ASP A 125 14.94 0.11 -17.39
C ASP A 125 16.16 0.95 -17.01
N ILE A 126 16.48 0.98 -15.73
CA ILE A 126 17.81 1.31 -15.25
C ILE A 126 18.49 -0.05 -15.27
N ASP A 127 19.49 -0.16 -16.15
CA ASP A 127 20.34 -1.32 -16.39
C ASP A 127 20.99 -1.84 -15.09
N ASN A 128 20.22 -2.45 -14.20
CA ASN A 128 20.75 -3.22 -13.07
C ASN A 128 20.97 -4.66 -13.53
N HIS A 129 21.95 -4.79 -14.42
CA HIS A 129 22.60 -6.04 -14.78
C HIS A 129 23.46 -6.54 -13.60
N SER A 130 22.87 -6.75 -12.42
CA SER A 130 23.56 -7.42 -11.31
C SER A 130 22.56 -7.90 -10.25
N ILE A 131 21.58 -8.73 -10.64
CA ILE A 131 21.10 -9.76 -9.72
C ILE A 131 22.22 -10.82 -9.71
N ILE A 132 23.28 -10.55 -8.95
CA ILE A 132 24.25 -11.58 -8.61
C ILE A 132 23.53 -12.50 -7.62
N VAL A 133 23.03 -13.60 -8.17
CA VAL A 133 22.87 -14.86 -7.44
C VAL A 133 24.26 -15.22 -6.93
N ASN A 134 24.47 -15.17 -5.62
CA ASN A 134 25.57 -15.93 -5.02
C ASN A 134 25.02 -16.72 -3.83
N ASP A 135 24.96 -18.01 -4.16
CA ASP A 135 24.78 -19.19 -3.33
C ASP A 135 25.91 -19.33 -2.28
N GLU A 136 25.65 -20.17 -1.28
CA GLU A 136 26.40 -20.38 -0.04
C GLU A 136 27.90 -20.71 -0.22
N SER A 137 28.77 -20.22 0.68
CA SER A 137 29.75 -21.02 1.45
C SER A 137 30.82 -20.20 2.23
N GLU A 138 30.97 -20.57 3.51
CA GLU A 138 32.18 -20.61 4.36
C GLU A 138 32.98 -19.35 4.79
N ASN A 139 32.93 -19.13 6.11
CA ASN A 139 33.98 -18.64 7.04
C ASN A 139 35.39 -18.34 6.49
N LYS A 140 35.88 -17.10 6.74
CA LYS A 140 37.12 -16.83 7.53
C LYS A 140 37.37 -15.34 7.79
N THR A 141 37.76 -15.07 9.02
CA THR A 141 38.22 -13.80 9.60
C THR A 141 39.54 -13.32 8.97
N LYS A 142 39.67 -12.02 8.66
CA LYS A 142 40.74 -11.08 9.13
C LYS A 142 40.88 -9.84 8.21
N THR A 143 40.61 -8.68 8.80
CA THR A 143 41.35 -7.40 8.75
C THR A 143 42.33 -7.15 7.59
N ASN A 144 42.04 -6.14 6.73
CA ASN A 144 42.79 -4.88 6.60
C ASN A 144 42.30 -4.03 5.40
N HIS A 145 41.81 -2.82 5.70
CA HIS A 145 42.02 -1.50 5.05
C HIS A 145 42.33 -1.41 3.53
N TYR A 146 41.45 -0.78 2.75
CA TYR A 146 41.55 0.58 2.15
C TYR A 146 40.40 0.80 1.13
N ASP A 147 39.61 1.83 1.39
CA ASP A 147 38.93 2.81 0.51
C ASP A 147 38.47 2.43 -0.91
N GLU A 148 37.16 2.36 -1.11
CA GLU A 148 36.47 2.85 -2.31
C GLU A 148 35.21 3.60 -1.86
N ASP A 149 35.25 4.93 -2.00
CA ASP A 149 34.12 5.85 -1.81
C ASP A 149 33.10 5.64 -2.94
N ASP A 150 32.01 4.93 -2.64
CA ASP A 150 30.77 5.04 -3.42
C ASP A 150 29.84 6.04 -2.70
N ASP A 151 30.01 7.32 -3.02
CA ASP A 151 29.11 8.41 -2.62
C ASP A 151 27.70 8.14 -3.16
N ILE A 152 26.83 7.55 -2.33
CA ILE A 152 25.38 7.62 -2.50
C ILE A 152 25.00 9.10 -2.28
N PRO A 153 24.40 9.82 -3.24
CA PRO A 153 23.94 11.18 -2.98
C PRO A 153 22.87 11.13 -1.88
N ALA A 154 23.24 11.55 -0.68
CA ALA A 154 22.29 11.70 0.41
C ALA A 154 21.27 12.78 -0.01
N GLU A 155 20.02 12.39 -0.24
CA GLU A 155 18.94 13.35 -0.49
C GLU A 155 18.86 14.31 0.71
N THR A 156 19.15 15.59 0.46
CA THR A 156 19.09 16.61 1.51
C THR A 156 17.63 16.95 1.80
N PRO A 157 17.20 16.97 3.08
CA PRO A 157 15.84 17.33 3.44
C PRO A 157 15.43 18.72 2.90
N PRO A 158 14.17 18.88 2.43
CA PRO A 158 13.69 20.12 1.86
C PRO A 158 13.65 21.24 2.90
N GLN A 159 13.86 22.48 2.45
CA GLN A 159 13.84 23.64 3.33
C GLN A 159 12.41 23.98 3.78
N LEU A 160 12.26 24.63 4.95
CA LEU A 160 10.93 24.96 5.51
C LEU A 160 10.03 25.76 4.54
N ILE A 161 10.63 26.60 3.70
CA ILE A 161 9.91 27.34 2.64
C ILE A 161 9.35 26.40 1.56
N GLU A 162 10.14 25.41 1.13
CA GLU A 162 9.72 24.41 0.15
C GLU A 162 8.62 23.52 0.72
N VAL A 163 8.73 23.18 2.01
CA VAL A 163 7.70 22.42 2.73
C VAL A 163 6.37 23.18 2.78
N LEU A 164 6.38 24.49 3.03
CA LEU A 164 5.18 25.33 2.98
C LEU A 164 4.56 25.38 1.59
N GLU A 165 5.36 25.39 0.52
CA GLU A 165 4.84 25.34 -0.85
C GLU A 165 4.21 23.98 -1.17
N MET A 166 4.83 22.89 -0.73
CA MET A 166 4.28 21.53 -0.88
C MET A 166 2.93 21.39 -0.16
N VAL A 167 2.80 21.96 1.05
CA VAL A 167 1.53 21.95 1.80
C VAL A 167 0.44 22.75 1.10
N LYS A 168 0.75 23.87 0.45
CA LYS A 168 -0.22 24.62 -0.39
C LYS A 168 -0.73 23.78 -1.57
N ARG A 169 0.17 23.04 -2.24
CA ARG A 169 -0.22 22.12 -3.32
C ARG A 169 -1.10 20.98 -2.81
N LEU A 170 -0.79 20.47 -1.62
CA LEU A 170 -1.60 19.45 -0.96
C LEU A 170 -3.00 19.97 -0.58
N HIS A 171 -3.09 21.23 -0.17
CA HIS A 171 -4.36 21.92 0.06
C HIS A 171 -5.24 21.98 -1.19
N LEU A 172 -4.64 22.34 -2.33
CA LEU A 172 -5.33 22.37 -3.61
C LEU A 172 -5.83 20.98 -4.02
N PHE A 173 -5.01 19.94 -3.81
CA PHE A 173 -5.39 18.55 -4.07
C PHE A 173 -6.59 18.12 -3.21
N ALA A 174 -6.54 18.37 -1.89
CA ALA A 174 -7.60 17.97 -0.99
C ALA A 174 -8.92 18.69 -1.27
N ALA A 175 -8.88 19.97 -1.66
CA ALA A 175 -10.06 20.73 -2.02
C ALA A 175 -10.80 20.16 -3.25
N ILE A 176 -10.07 19.56 -4.20
CA ILE A 176 -10.62 19.07 -5.48
C ILE A 176 -10.95 17.57 -5.42
N GLN A 177 -10.09 16.76 -4.80
CA GLN A 177 -10.16 15.30 -4.90
C GLN A 177 -10.53 14.59 -3.60
N GLN A 178 -10.23 15.16 -2.42
CA GLN A 178 -10.39 14.47 -1.13
C GLN A 178 -10.73 15.44 0.02
N PRO A 179 -12.00 15.89 0.13
CA PRO A 179 -12.41 16.92 1.09
C PRO A 179 -12.17 16.56 2.56
N GLN A 180 -12.18 15.27 2.89
CA GLN A 180 -11.93 14.76 4.24
C GLN A 180 -10.50 14.99 4.75
N LEU A 181 -9.53 15.25 3.85
CA LEU A 181 -8.15 15.57 4.23
C LEU A 181 -7.95 17.05 4.59
N HIS A 182 -8.90 17.91 4.26
CA HIS A 182 -8.75 19.37 4.40
C HIS A 182 -8.41 19.79 5.84
N THR A 183 -9.08 19.23 6.85
CA THR A 183 -8.87 19.59 8.26
C THR A 183 -7.48 19.21 8.77
N VAL A 184 -6.96 18.07 8.31
CA VAL A 184 -5.61 17.59 8.67
C VAL A 184 -4.55 18.47 8.02
N ILE A 185 -4.73 18.82 6.74
CA ILE A 185 -3.78 19.66 6.01
C ILE A 185 -3.80 21.09 6.55
N SER A 186 -4.97 21.66 6.88
CA SER A 186 -5.06 22.99 7.52
C SER A 186 -4.33 23.04 8.87
N ARG A 187 -4.40 21.95 9.64
CA ARG A 187 -3.67 21.85 10.91
C ARG A 187 -2.16 21.80 10.68
N LEU A 188 -1.71 21.05 9.69
CA LEU A 188 -0.30 20.97 9.30
C LEU A 188 0.23 22.33 8.82
N ASP A 189 -0.51 23.01 7.94
CA ASP A 189 -0.18 24.35 7.44
C ASP A 189 -0.07 25.38 8.56
N SER A 190 -1.00 25.34 9.52
CA SER A 190 -0.97 26.22 10.70
C SER A 190 0.27 25.98 11.56
N GLN A 191 0.66 24.72 11.77
CA GLN A 191 1.85 24.38 12.57
C GLN A 191 3.15 24.80 11.88
N LEU A 192 3.26 24.58 10.57
CA LEU A 192 4.44 24.98 9.80
C LEU A 192 4.55 26.51 9.65
N THR A 193 3.42 27.19 9.51
CA THR A 193 3.37 28.65 9.49
C THR A 193 3.79 29.23 10.83
N GLN A 194 3.35 28.63 11.95
CA GLN A 194 3.80 29.02 13.27
C GLN A 194 5.31 28.82 13.45
N LEU A 195 5.85 27.67 13.03
CA LEU A 195 7.30 27.42 13.04
C LEU A 195 8.08 28.43 12.18
N TYR A 196 7.53 28.82 11.03
CA TYR A 196 8.12 29.85 10.18
C TYR A 196 8.10 31.23 10.86
N ILE A 197 7.00 31.61 11.50
CA ILE A 197 6.89 32.87 12.25
C ILE A 197 7.85 32.86 13.44
N ASP A 198 7.93 31.77 14.19
CA ASP A 198 8.84 31.62 15.34
C ASP A 198 10.31 31.65 14.89
N SER A 199 10.63 31.15 13.70
CA SER A 199 11.96 31.26 13.09
C SER A 199 12.33 32.69 12.66
N LYS A 200 11.33 33.54 12.44
CA LYS A 200 11.50 34.97 12.07
C LYS A 200 11.35 35.91 13.27
N GLY A 201 10.69 35.47 14.33
CA GLY A 201 10.51 36.19 15.58
C GLY A 201 11.78 36.14 16.42
N THR A 202 12.71 37.05 16.18
CA THR A 202 13.82 37.33 17.10
C THR A 202 13.26 37.61 18.49
N LYS A 203 13.58 36.77 19.48
CA LYS A 203 13.32 37.05 20.90
C LYS A 203 14.05 38.35 21.26
N GLN A 204 13.31 39.38 21.68
CA GLN A 204 13.90 40.52 22.39
C GLN A 204 14.56 39.95 23.66
N THR A 205 15.90 40.00 23.74
CA THR A 205 16.64 39.32 24.81
C THR A 205 16.87 40.18 26.05
N LYS A 206 16.69 41.51 26.00
CA LYS A 206 16.82 42.41 27.16
C LYS A 206 15.90 43.65 27.10
N ILE A 207 15.56 44.16 28.29
CA ILE A 207 14.70 45.34 28.51
C ILE A 207 15.44 46.68 28.28
N ASP A 208 16.78 46.69 28.27
CA ASP A 208 17.57 47.94 28.30
C ASP A 208 17.95 48.51 26.92
N ASP A 209 17.63 47.80 25.83
CA ASP A 209 18.05 48.17 24.46
C ASP A 209 17.31 49.40 23.88
N SER A 210 16.36 49.99 24.60
CA SER A 210 15.61 51.18 24.15
C SER A 210 16.19 52.52 24.66
N PHE A 211 17.15 52.52 25.58
CA PHE A 211 17.56 53.76 26.28
C PHE A 211 18.93 54.35 25.90
N HIS A 212 19.62 53.84 24.87
CA HIS A 212 20.91 54.39 24.44
C HIS A 212 20.83 55.15 23.10
N LYS A 213 19.84 56.04 22.99
CA LYS A 213 19.86 57.09 21.97
C LYS A 213 19.40 58.41 22.58
N ASN A 214 20.37 59.17 23.09
CA ASN A 214 20.46 60.63 23.00
C ASN A 214 21.86 61.07 23.41
#